data_AF-A0A1X0Y124-F1
#
_entry.id   AF-A0A1X0Y124-F1
#
_cell.length_a   1.000
_cell.length_b   1.000
_cell.length_c   1.000
_cell.angle_alpha   90.00
_cell.angle_beta   90.00
_cell.angle_gamma   90.00
#
_symmetry.space_group_name_H-M   'P 1'
#
loop_
_entity.id
_entity.type
_entity.pdbx_description
1 polymer ?
#
loop_
_entity_poly.entity_id
_entity_poly.type
_entity_poly.pdbx_seq_one_letter_code
_entity_poly.pdbx_strand_id
1 'polypeptide(L)'
;MASGLEFGYAYTSSLIDTSEERCPECDVAFYQPTTHPGARLPHAFIATQDGSHLSTHEVIASTGLTLFTADPQCWGATLAETPLTVPIAVVALSVPSNDHHAALIELFEVGDLGAVVVRPDGHVVWGTDIDVSAADRLLDFIERAWSGVYRTSVPNLQEAP
;
A
#
# COMPACT_ATOMS: atom_id res chain seq x y z
N MET A 1 21.29 -17.69 6.85
CA MET A 1 20.02 -17.67 6.08
C MET A 1 20.10 -16.44 5.19
N ALA A 2 19.86 -16.57 3.89
CA ALA A 2 19.96 -15.46 2.93
C ALA A 2 18.57 -14.81 2.76
N SER A 3 18.15 -14.04 3.76
CA SER A 3 16.79 -13.47 3.81
C SER A 3 16.52 -12.46 2.70
N GLY A 4 17.57 -11.86 2.11
CA GLY A 4 17.45 -10.98 0.96
C GLY A 4 16.91 -11.68 -0.29
N LEU A 5 17.31 -12.93 -0.55
CA LEU A 5 16.79 -13.72 -1.67
C LEU A 5 15.32 -14.14 -1.47
N GLU A 6 14.92 -14.35 -0.21
CA GLU A 6 13.59 -14.84 0.16
C GLU A 6 12.54 -13.71 0.20
N PHE A 7 12.92 -12.49 0.59
CA PHE A 7 11.99 -11.38 0.81
C PHE A 7 12.31 -10.09 0.03
N GLY A 8 13.50 -9.97 -0.57
CA GLY A 8 14.00 -8.73 -1.20
C GLY A 8 13.74 -8.60 -2.70
N TYR A 9 13.01 -9.53 -3.33
CA TYR A 9 12.65 -9.37 -4.74
C TYR A 9 11.55 -8.31 -4.90
N ALA A 10 11.81 -7.30 -5.74
CA ALA A 10 10.80 -6.32 -6.13
C ALA A 10 10.14 -6.73 -7.46
N TYR A 11 8.81 -6.59 -7.53
CA TYR A 11 8.09 -6.78 -8.80
C TYR A 11 8.30 -5.60 -9.74
N THR A 12 8.51 -5.90 -11.01
CA THR A 12 8.44 -4.91 -12.10
C THR A 12 7.30 -5.29 -13.03
N SER A 13 6.26 -4.44 -13.11
CA SER A 13 5.15 -4.63 -14.04
C SER A 13 4.41 -3.31 -14.27
N SER A 14 3.47 -3.28 -15.22
CA SER A 14 2.59 -2.10 -15.43
C SER A 14 1.67 -1.78 -14.25
N LEU A 15 1.56 -2.69 -13.28
CA LEU A 15 0.78 -2.53 -12.05
C LEU A 15 1.57 -1.90 -10.90
N ILE A 16 2.86 -1.61 -11.10
CA ILE A 16 3.73 -0.96 -10.13
C ILE A 16 4.10 0.42 -10.69
N ASP A 17 3.97 1.45 -9.88
CA ASP A 17 4.40 2.79 -10.28
C ASP A 17 5.92 2.88 -10.20
N THR A 18 6.56 2.99 -11.36
CA THR A 18 8.03 3.12 -11.48
C THR A 18 8.42 4.56 -11.80
N SER A 19 7.57 5.54 -11.46
CA SER A 19 7.80 6.94 -11.79
C SER A 19 8.94 7.56 -10.97
N GLU A 20 9.23 6.98 -9.80
CA GLU A 20 10.39 7.33 -8.98
C GLU A 20 11.56 6.37 -9.27
N GLU A 21 12.69 6.94 -9.67
CA GLU A 21 13.64 6.29 -10.58
C GLU A 21 14.73 5.43 -9.89
N ARG A 22 14.65 5.18 -8.57
CA ARG A 22 15.70 4.40 -7.88
C ARG A 22 15.13 3.43 -6.86
N CYS A 23 14.97 2.19 -7.30
CA CYS A 23 14.90 1.05 -6.39
C CYS A 23 16.18 1.02 -5.55
N PRO A 24 16.11 0.94 -4.20
CA PRO A 24 17.28 0.79 -3.37
C PRO A 24 18.03 -0.50 -3.73
N GLU A 25 19.37 -0.46 -3.69
CA GLU A 25 20.21 -1.63 -3.96
C GLU A 25 19.86 -2.75 -2.97
N CYS A 26 19.33 -3.87 -3.47
CA CYS A 26 19.00 -5.02 -2.63
C CYS A 26 20.24 -5.88 -2.39
N ASP A 27 20.59 -6.07 -1.11
CA ASP A 27 21.59 -7.05 -0.70
C ASP A 27 20.99 -8.47 -0.74
N VAL A 28 21.66 -9.38 -1.45
CA VAL A 28 21.24 -10.79 -1.53
C VAL A 28 21.36 -11.53 -0.19
N ALA A 29 22.21 -11.05 0.72
CA ALA A 29 22.45 -11.64 2.03
C ALA A 29 21.46 -11.15 3.08
N PHE A 30 21.06 -9.87 3.04
CA PHE A 30 20.27 -9.22 4.08
C PHE A 30 19.04 -8.51 3.51
N TYR A 31 17.88 -8.82 4.09
CA TYR A 31 16.64 -8.11 3.77
C TYR A 31 16.66 -6.72 4.39
N GLN A 32 16.50 -5.69 3.56
CA GLN A 32 16.26 -4.32 3.99
C GLN A 32 14.80 -3.96 3.65
N PRO A 33 13.92 -3.80 4.67
CA PRO A 33 12.54 -3.39 4.43
C PRO A 33 12.51 -2.01 3.77
N THR A 34 11.61 -1.85 2.80
CA THR A 34 11.34 -0.58 2.12
C THR A 34 9.89 -0.61 1.62
N THR A 35 9.29 0.56 1.45
CA THR A 35 8.02 0.75 0.76
C THR A 35 8.21 1.25 -0.67
N HIS A 36 9.41 1.13 -1.24
CA HIS A 36 9.61 1.40 -2.66
C HIS A 36 8.64 0.55 -3.51
N PRO A 37 7.97 1.12 -4.53
CA PRO A 37 7.08 0.38 -5.40
C PRO A 37 7.75 -0.89 -5.96
N GLY A 38 7.03 -2.00 -5.86
CA GLY A 38 7.49 -3.34 -6.22
C GLY A 38 7.98 -4.16 -5.02
N ALA A 39 8.44 -3.53 -3.94
CA ALA A 39 8.92 -4.23 -2.75
C ALA A 39 7.76 -4.85 -1.94
N ARG A 40 8.11 -5.82 -1.09
CA ARG A 40 7.16 -6.39 -0.12
C ARG A 40 6.96 -5.41 1.04
N LEU A 41 5.70 -5.18 1.42
CA LEU A 41 5.33 -4.31 2.54
C LEU A 41 6.12 -4.71 3.80
N PRO A 42 6.72 -3.77 4.54
CA PRO A 42 7.32 -4.05 5.83
C PRO A 42 6.31 -4.64 6.82
N HIS A 43 6.74 -5.69 7.53
CA HIS A 43 5.97 -6.25 8.63
C HIS A 43 6.09 -5.36 9.87
N ALA A 44 4.97 -4.84 10.34
CA ALA A 44 4.88 -4.14 11.63
C ALA A 44 3.57 -4.46 12.33
N PHE A 45 3.48 -4.18 13.63
CA PHE A 45 2.22 -4.21 14.35
C PHE A 45 1.61 -2.81 14.40
N ILE A 46 0.33 -2.71 14.03
CA ILE A 46 -0.45 -1.48 14.13
C ILE A 46 -1.60 -1.66 15.12
N ALA A 47 -2.00 -0.58 15.77
CA ALA A 47 -3.17 -0.53 16.62
C ALA A 47 -4.43 -0.33 15.76
N THR A 48 -5.43 -1.14 16.06
CA THR A 48 -6.79 -1.05 15.54
C THR A 48 -7.62 -0.08 16.37
N GLN A 49 -8.79 0.32 15.85
CA GLN A 49 -9.71 1.20 16.57
C GLN A 49 -10.25 0.59 17.87
N ASP A 50 -10.35 -0.74 17.94
CA ASP A 50 -10.74 -1.49 19.14
C ASP A 50 -9.59 -1.72 20.13
N GLY A 51 -8.39 -1.23 19.83
CA GLY A 51 -7.21 -1.33 20.69
C GLY A 51 -6.44 -2.66 20.56
N SER A 52 -6.87 -3.55 19.66
CA SER A 52 -6.11 -4.74 19.28
C SER A 52 -4.88 -4.39 18.45
N HIS A 53 -3.85 -5.23 18.48
CA HIS A 53 -2.67 -5.10 17.62
C HIS A 53 -2.71 -6.15 16.52
N LEU A 54 -2.64 -5.71 15.26
CA LEU A 54 -2.63 -6.60 14.10
C LEU A 54 -1.36 -6.37 13.27
N SER A 55 -0.90 -7.42 12.60
CA SER A 55 0.18 -7.29 11.62
C SER A 55 -0.31 -6.47 10.42
N THR A 56 0.58 -5.66 9.85
CA THR A 56 0.35 -4.94 8.59
C THR A 56 -0.07 -5.87 7.45
N HIS A 57 0.36 -7.14 7.46
CA HIS A 57 -0.05 -8.13 6.47
C HIS A 57 -1.45 -8.72 6.72
N GLU A 58 -1.93 -8.74 7.96
CA GLU A 58 -3.26 -9.28 8.30
C GLU A 58 -4.40 -8.33 7.92
N VAL A 59 -4.10 -7.02 7.83
CA VAL A 59 -5.08 -5.98 7.51
C VAL A 59 -5.13 -5.63 6.02
N ILE A 60 -4.31 -6.29 5.19
CA ILE A 60 -4.37 -6.12 3.73
C ILE A 60 -5.70 -6.67 3.23
N ALA A 61 -6.43 -5.85 2.49
CA ALA A 61 -7.68 -6.24 1.88
C ALA A 61 -7.46 -7.41 0.90
N SER A 62 -8.29 -8.43 1.02
CA SER A 62 -8.26 -9.61 0.13
C SER A 62 -8.72 -9.29 -1.29
N THR A 63 -9.44 -8.18 -1.48
CA THR A 63 -9.87 -7.64 -2.76
C THR A 63 -9.57 -6.14 -2.81
N GLY A 64 -9.19 -5.64 -3.99
CA GLY A 64 -8.84 -4.23 -4.16
C GLY A 64 -7.38 -3.93 -3.83
N LEU A 65 -7.16 -2.70 -3.39
CA LEU A 65 -5.89 -2.18 -2.88
C LEU A 65 -6.07 -1.73 -1.43
N THR A 66 -4.97 -1.64 -0.69
CA THR A 66 -4.95 -1.13 0.68
C THR A 66 -3.98 0.04 0.78
N LEU A 67 -4.44 1.20 1.23
CA LEU A 67 -3.64 2.39 1.50
C LEU A 67 -3.30 2.44 2.99
N PHE A 68 -2.02 2.53 3.32
CA PHE A 68 -1.52 2.75 4.68
C PHE A 68 -1.01 4.18 4.82
N THR A 69 -1.44 4.89 5.86
CA THR A 69 -1.06 6.29 6.11
C THR A 69 -1.18 6.65 7.59
N ALA A 70 -0.42 7.66 8.05
CA ALA A 70 -0.63 8.26 9.37
C ALA A 70 -1.81 9.26 9.40
N ASP A 71 -2.29 9.70 8.22
CA ASP A 71 -3.39 10.66 8.05
C ASP A 71 -4.60 10.03 7.32
N PRO A 72 -5.25 9.01 7.92
CA PRO A 72 -6.32 8.26 7.28
C PRO A 72 -7.56 9.10 7.01
N GLN A 73 -7.76 10.21 7.74
CA GLN A 73 -8.91 11.08 7.55
C GLN A 73 -8.81 11.86 6.23
N CYS A 74 -7.66 12.50 5.96
CA CYS A 74 -7.47 13.27 4.72
C CYS A 74 -7.50 12.36 3.50
N TRP A 75 -6.70 11.29 3.51
CA TRP A 75 -6.66 10.31 2.42
C TRP A 75 -8.02 9.64 2.18
N GLY A 76 -8.71 9.23 3.26
CA GLY A 76 -10.03 8.61 3.16
C GLY A 76 -11.09 9.56 2.59
N ALA A 77 -11.09 10.84 3.00
CA ALA A 77 -12.03 11.83 2.48
C ALA A 77 -11.82 12.06 0.98
N THR A 78 -10.58 12.29 0.54
CA THR A 78 -10.26 12.53 -0.88
C THR A 78 -10.59 11.34 -1.76
N LEU A 79 -10.28 10.11 -1.32
CA LEU A 79 -10.63 8.91 -2.08
C LEU A 79 -12.15 8.68 -2.18
N ALA A 80 -12.92 9.10 -1.16
CA ALA A 80 -14.38 8.98 -1.18
C ALA A 80 -15.07 9.96 -2.14
N GLU A 81 -14.43 11.08 -2.49
CA GLU A 81 -14.96 12.05 -3.45
C GLU A 81 -14.84 11.60 -4.90
N THR A 82 -13.98 10.61 -5.18
CA THR A 82 -13.72 10.12 -6.53
C THR A 82 -14.36 8.74 -6.74
N PRO A 83 -15.21 8.54 -7.76
CA PRO A 83 -15.71 7.22 -8.09
C PRO A 83 -14.58 6.35 -8.69
N LEU A 84 -14.19 5.29 -7.97
CA LEU A 84 -13.10 4.40 -8.38
C LEU A 84 -13.61 3.06 -8.92
N THR A 85 -13.02 2.60 -10.01
CA THR A 85 -13.24 1.24 -10.53
C THR A 85 -12.62 0.17 -9.62
N VAL A 86 -11.62 0.55 -8.82
CA VAL A 86 -10.82 -0.32 -7.97
C VAL A 86 -11.13 0.03 -6.51
N PRO A 87 -11.59 -0.91 -5.67
CA PRO A 87 -11.81 -0.62 -4.26
C PRO A 87 -10.47 -0.36 -3.56
N ILE A 88 -10.41 0.68 -2.73
CA ILE A 88 -9.25 1.01 -1.89
C ILE A 88 -9.70 1.06 -0.44
N ALA A 89 -9.13 0.19 0.40
CA ALA A 89 -9.29 0.27 1.86
C ALA A 89 -8.23 1.19 2.45
N VAL A 90 -8.60 2.07 3.39
CA VAL A 90 -7.65 2.94 4.09
C VAL A 90 -7.38 2.39 5.48
N VAL A 91 -6.10 2.23 5.82
CA VAL A 91 -5.60 1.69 7.08
C VAL A 91 -4.68 2.70 7.76
N ALA A 92 -4.92 2.96 9.04
CA ALA A 92 -4.11 3.88 9.83
C ALA A 92 -2.80 3.22 10.29
N LEU A 93 -1.68 3.90 10.06
CA LEU A 93 -0.38 3.60 10.68
C LEU A 93 -0.33 4.22 12.07
N SER A 94 -1.02 3.59 13.01
CA SER A 94 -1.12 4.07 14.39
C SER A 94 -0.59 3.04 15.38
N VAL A 95 0.02 3.51 16.45
CA VAL A 95 0.45 2.73 17.61
C VAL A 95 0.25 3.56 18.88
N PRO A 96 0.01 2.93 20.05
CA PRO A 96 -0.38 3.66 21.26
C PRO A 96 0.74 4.51 21.88
N SER A 97 1.99 4.32 21.46
CA SER A 97 3.16 5.02 21.99
C SER A 97 3.77 5.93 20.92
N ASN A 98 4.02 7.19 21.29
CA ASN A 98 4.56 8.20 20.37
C ASN A 98 5.95 7.81 19.82
N ASP A 99 6.80 7.20 20.65
CA ASP A 99 8.14 6.77 20.22
C ASP A 99 8.09 5.64 19.18
N HIS A 100 7.11 4.73 19.33
CA HIS A 100 6.90 3.66 18.36
C HIS A 100 6.24 4.17 17.08
N HIS A 101 5.50 5.28 17.16
CA HIS A 101 4.85 5.89 16.01
C HIS A 101 5.91 6.45 15.05
N ALA A 102 6.87 7.23 15.54
CA ALA A 102 7.95 7.75 14.70
C ALA A 102 8.72 6.64 13.98
N ALA A 103 9.07 5.56 14.68
CA ALA A 103 9.76 4.42 14.09
C ALA A 103 8.91 3.68 13.04
N LEU A 104 7.58 3.60 13.24
CA LEU A 104 6.67 3.02 12.27
C LEU A 104 6.58 3.86 10.99
N ILE A 105 6.49 5.18 11.15
CA ILE A 105 6.44 6.12 10.02
C ILE A 105 7.75 6.11 9.24
N GLU A 106 8.89 6.06 9.93
CA GLU A 106 10.21 5.91 9.30
C GLU A 106 10.32 4.58 8.52
N LEU A 107 9.87 3.46 9.11
CA LEU A 107 9.87 2.15 8.44
C LEU A 107 9.01 2.13 7.17
N PHE A 108 7.93 2.91 7.15
CA PHE A 108 7.02 2.98 6.01
C PHE A 108 7.41 4.05 4.99
N GLU A 109 8.41 4.89 5.29
CA GLU A 109 8.94 5.92 4.37
C GLU A 109 7.88 6.91 3.85
N VAL A 110 6.81 7.16 4.65
CA VAL A 110 5.66 8.00 4.25
C VAL A 110 5.59 9.36 4.96
N GLY A 111 6.40 9.60 5.98
CA GLY A 111 6.22 10.77 6.84
C GLY A 111 4.83 10.83 7.50
N ASP A 112 4.50 11.96 8.12
CA ASP A 112 3.25 12.09 8.89
C ASP A 112 1.99 12.25 8.01
N LEU A 113 2.16 12.54 6.72
CA LEU A 113 1.07 12.90 5.82
C LEU A 113 1.00 12.03 4.56
N GLY A 114 2.06 11.30 4.24
CA GLY A 114 2.12 10.46 3.06
C GLY A 114 1.37 9.15 3.19
N ALA A 115 1.51 8.33 2.15
CA ALA A 115 0.79 7.08 2.04
C ALA A 115 1.54 6.06 1.18
N VAL A 116 1.33 4.78 1.50
CA VAL A 116 1.76 3.66 0.66
C VAL A 116 0.54 2.82 0.26
N VAL A 117 0.47 2.43 -1.01
CA VAL A 117 -0.61 1.59 -1.53
C VAL A 117 -0.07 0.19 -1.83
N VAL A 118 -0.81 -0.80 -1.39
CA VAL A 118 -0.40 -2.21 -1.35
C VAL A 118 -1.48 -3.05 -2.02
N ARG A 119 -1.06 -4.06 -2.79
CA ARG A 119 -1.95 -5.02 -3.42
C ARG A 119 -2.22 -6.25 -2.52
N PRO A 120 -3.21 -7.11 -2.85
CA PRO A 120 -3.61 -8.21 -1.97
C PRO A 120 -2.51 -9.25 -1.67
N ASP A 121 -1.45 -9.33 -2.50
CA ASP A 121 -0.30 -10.22 -2.26
C ASP A 121 0.79 -9.61 -1.35
N GLY A 122 0.58 -8.38 -0.88
CA GLY A 122 1.49 -7.69 0.05
C GLY A 122 2.63 -6.91 -0.58
N HIS A 123 2.60 -6.65 -1.90
CA HIS A 123 3.58 -5.77 -2.53
C HIS A 123 3.08 -4.34 -2.66
N VAL A 124 3.99 -3.41 -2.47
CA VAL A 124 3.75 -2.00 -2.69
C VAL A 124 3.61 -1.73 -4.18
N VAL A 125 2.61 -0.94 -4.55
CA VAL A 125 2.33 -0.58 -5.94
C VAL A 125 2.56 0.90 -6.20
N TRP A 126 2.53 1.73 -5.15
CA TRP A 126 2.72 3.18 -5.20
C TRP A 126 3.02 3.67 -3.78
N GLY A 127 3.79 4.75 -3.65
CA GLY A 127 4.07 5.39 -2.37
C GLY A 127 4.35 6.88 -2.54
N THR A 128 4.20 7.63 -1.44
CA THR A 128 4.60 9.04 -1.36
C THR A 128 4.86 9.42 0.10
N ASP A 129 5.79 10.35 0.31
CA ASP A 129 6.08 10.98 1.60
C ASP A 129 5.43 12.35 1.79
N ILE A 130 4.68 12.82 0.78
CA ILE A 130 3.94 14.10 0.84
C ILE A 130 2.46 13.87 1.09
N ASP A 131 1.77 14.94 1.47
CA ASP A 131 0.35 14.90 1.83
C ASP A 131 -0.61 14.52 0.69
N VAL A 132 -1.89 14.59 0.99
CA VAL A 132 -3.01 14.27 0.08
C VAL A 132 -3.00 15.05 -1.24
N SER A 133 -2.18 16.09 -1.40
CA SER A 133 -1.95 16.73 -2.71
C SER A 133 -1.37 15.77 -3.77
N ALA A 134 -0.78 14.64 -3.35
CA ALA A 134 -0.37 13.58 -4.25
C ALA A 134 -1.52 12.69 -4.76
N ALA A 135 -2.75 12.84 -4.24
CA ALA A 135 -3.87 11.95 -4.56
C ALA A 135 -4.19 11.92 -6.05
N ASP A 136 -4.10 13.03 -6.77
CA ASP A 136 -4.34 13.06 -8.22
C ASP A 136 -3.39 12.10 -8.97
N ARG A 137 -2.12 12.05 -8.57
CA ARG A 137 -1.12 11.13 -9.16
C ARG A 137 -1.47 9.67 -8.86
N LEU A 138 -1.91 9.38 -7.64
CA LEU A 138 -2.39 8.05 -7.27
C LEU A 138 -3.61 7.64 -8.09
N LEU A 139 -4.59 8.53 -8.24
CA LEU A 139 -5.83 8.30 -8.98
C LEU A 139 -5.57 8.04 -10.46
N ASP A 140 -4.73 8.86 -11.09
CA ASP A 140 -4.29 8.68 -12.48
C ASP A 140 -3.57 7.35 -12.68
N PHE A 141 -2.70 6.97 -11.74
CA PHE A 141 -2.02 5.68 -11.76
C PHE A 141 -3.01 4.51 -11.66
N ILE A 142 -3.95 4.56 -10.71
CA ILE A 142 -4.94 3.50 -10.50
C ILE A 142 -5.85 3.33 -11.73
N GLU A 143 -6.35 4.42 -12.30
CA GLU A 143 -7.22 4.31 -13.47
C GLU A 143 -6.45 3.75 -14.68
N ARG A 144 -5.19 4.17 -14.89
CA ARG A 144 -4.36 3.70 -15.99
C ARG A 144 -3.92 2.25 -15.85
N ALA A 145 -3.50 1.83 -14.65
CA ALA A 145 -2.87 0.53 -14.44
C ALA A 145 -3.84 -0.55 -13.92
N TRP A 146 -4.77 -0.18 -13.04
CA TRP A 146 -5.55 -1.15 -12.26
C TRP A 146 -7.01 -1.29 -12.69
N SER A 147 -7.59 -0.30 -13.37
CA SER A 147 -9.01 -0.34 -13.79
C SER A 147 -9.36 -1.59 -14.60
N GLY A 148 -8.48 -2.01 -15.51
CA GLY A 148 -8.67 -3.20 -16.35
C GLY A 148 -8.73 -4.52 -15.55
N VAL A 149 -8.01 -4.61 -14.43
CA VAL A 149 -7.97 -5.81 -13.58
C VAL A 149 -9.35 -6.04 -12.92
N TYR A 150 -9.99 -4.97 -12.47
CA TYR A 150 -11.26 -5.04 -11.75
C TYR A 150 -12.49 -4.91 -12.66
N ARG A 151 -12.36 -4.31 -13.84
CA ARG A 151 -13.44 -4.24 -14.83
C ARG A 151 -13.83 -5.62 -15.38
N THR A 152 -12.91 -6.58 -15.43
CA THR A 152 -13.17 -7.95 -15.92
C THR A 152 -13.73 -8.89 -14.83
N SER A 153 -13.79 -8.45 -13.57
CA SER A 153 -14.19 -9.29 -12.42
C SER A 153 -15.68 -9.24 -12.07
N VAL A 154 -16.54 -8.74 -12.96
CA VAL A 154 -18.00 -8.94 -12.85
C VAL A 154 -18.36 -10.21 -13.64
N PRO A 155 -18.50 -11.39 -13.00
CA PRO A 155 -19.16 -12.50 -13.67
C PRO A 155 -20.59 -12.05 -14.00
N ASN A 156 -20.91 -12.07 -15.29
CA ASN A 156 -22.25 -11.83 -15.79
C ASN A 156 -23.16 -12.92 -15.21
N LEU A 157 -23.88 -12.62 -14.12
CA LEU A 157 -24.87 -13.52 -13.54
C LEU A 157 -26.16 -13.39 -14.36
N GLN A 158 -26.08 -13.86 -15.59
CA GLN A 158 -27.23 -13.99 -16.47
C GLN A 158 -27.02 -15.21 -17.35
N GLU A 159 -27.57 -16.37 -16.92
CA GLU A 159 -28.25 -17.45 -17.68
C GLU A 159 -28.95 -18.35 -16.61
N ALA A 160 -30.27 -18.22 -16.36
CA ALA A 160 -31.42 -18.85 -17.06
C ALA A 160 -31.55 -20.38 -16.79
N PRO A 161 -32.76 -21.00 -16.84
CA PRO A 161 -34.07 -20.49 -17.30
C PRO A 161 -35.17 -20.42 -16.23
#